data_AF-A0ABD2FGB7-F1
#
_entry.id   AF-A0ABD2FGB7-F1
#
_cell.length_a   1.000
_cell.length_b   1.000
_cell.length_c   1.000
_cell.angle_alpha   90.00
_cell.angle_beta   90.00
_cell.angle_gamma   90.00
#
_symmetry.space_group_name_H-M   'P 1'
#
loop_
_entity.id
_entity.type
_entity.pdbx_description
1 polymer ?
#
loop_
_entity_poly.entity_id
_entity_poly.type
_entity_poly.pdbx_seq_one_letter_code
_entity_poly.pdbx_strand_id
1 'polypeptide(L)'
;MDDAEGDLVAGFISSVLPNSSTNELVLEDLREMGVDTLEDLKYVNEADLKNVMRPFDARKLIASVKALSENDASGIPDPPPRAEPEIPIATPRRMMRSERKKKSHSGE
;
A
#
# COMPACT_ATOMS: atom_id res chain seq x y z
N MET A 1 -5.82 -31.48 -17.14
CA MET A 1 -6.08 -31.03 -15.77
C MET A 1 -5.39 -29.69 -15.71
N ASP A 2 -6.17 -28.64 -15.45
CA ASP A 2 -5.70 -27.29 -15.07
C ASP A 2 -5.03 -26.39 -16.15
N ASP A 3 -5.00 -26.79 -17.43
CA ASP A 3 -4.49 -25.95 -18.53
C ASP A 3 -5.17 -24.57 -18.61
N ALA A 4 -6.45 -24.49 -18.22
CA ALA A 4 -7.19 -23.23 -18.19
C ALA A 4 -6.71 -22.28 -17.08
N GLU A 5 -6.35 -22.79 -15.90
CA GLU A 5 -5.83 -21.97 -14.81
C GLU A 5 -4.40 -21.51 -15.08
N GLY A 6 -3.57 -22.39 -15.66
CA GLY A 6 -2.25 -22.01 -16.13
C GLY A 6 -2.27 -20.89 -17.18
N ASP A 7 -3.23 -20.92 -18.11
CA ASP A 7 -3.42 -19.86 -19.11
C ASP A 7 -3.88 -18.55 -18.47
N LEU A 8 -4.73 -18.61 -17.44
CA LEU A 8 -5.15 -17.43 -16.67
C LEU A 8 -3.97 -16.78 -15.93
N VAL A 9 -3.12 -17.59 -15.28
CA VAL A 9 -1.91 -17.10 -14.60
C VAL A 9 -0.95 -16.46 -15.62
N ALA A 10 -0.73 -17.10 -16.76
CA ALA A 10 0.10 -16.56 -17.84
C ALA A 10 -0.44 -15.25 -18.44
N GLY A 11 -1.75 -15.18 -18.67
CA GLY A 11 -2.42 -13.98 -19.14
C GLY A 11 -2.31 -12.84 -18.14
N PHE A 12 -2.48 -13.12 -16.85
CA PHE A 12 -2.34 -12.13 -15.80
C PHE A 12 -0.91 -11.59 -15.69
N ILE A 13 0.10 -12.47 -15.66
CA ILE A 13 1.51 -12.06 -15.63
C ILE A 13 1.86 -11.20 -16.84
N SER A 14 1.40 -11.59 -18.04
CA SER A 14 1.61 -10.82 -19.27
C SER A 14 0.90 -9.45 -19.26
N SER A 15 -0.19 -9.32 -18.52
CA SER A 15 -0.88 -8.04 -18.33
C SER A 15 -0.08 -7.09 -17.42
N VAL A 16 0.54 -7.62 -16.37
CA VAL A 16 1.31 -6.81 -15.41
C VAL A 16 2.72 -6.50 -15.93
N LEU A 17 3.35 -7.48 -16.59
CA LEU A 17 4.72 -7.44 -17.06
C LEU A 17 4.75 -7.42 -18.60
N PRO A 18 5.16 -6.30 -19.22
CA PRO A 18 5.17 -6.17 -20.69
C PRO A 18 6.28 -6.97 -21.38
N ASN A 19 7.19 -7.61 -20.62
CA ASN A 19 8.35 -8.30 -21.16
C ASN A 19 8.08 -9.81 -21.27
N SER A 20 7.82 -10.30 -22.48
CA SER A 20 7.50 -11.71 -22.74
C SER A 20 8.62 -12.68 -22.35
N SER A 21 9.90 -12.33 -22.54
CA SER A 21 11.03 -13.21 -22.20
C SER A 21 11.19 -13.47 -20.70
N THR A 22 10.75 -12.53 -19.85
CA THR A 22 10.75 -12.75 -18.39
C THR A 22 9.51 -13.51 -17.93
N ASN A 23 8.40 -13.45 -18.69
CA ASN A 23 7.15 -14.09 -18.31
C ASN A 23 7.26 -15.62 -18.31
N GLU A 24 7.99 -16.19 -19.28
CA GLU A 24 8.20 -17.65 -19.34
C GLU A 24 8.99 -18.15 -18.13
N LEU A 25 10.12 -17.51 -17.81
CA LEU A 25 10.94 -17.84 -16.64
C LEU A 25 10.17 -17.71 -15.32
N VAL A 26 9.32 -16.68 -15.22
CA VAL A 26 8.48 -16.46 -14.04
C VAL A 26 7.41 -17.53 -13.93
N LEU A 27 6.79 -17.92 -15.05
CA LEU A 27 5.79 -18.98 -15.07
C LEU A 27 6.37 -20.34 -14.67
N GLU A 28 7.57 -20.66 -15.14
CA GLU A 28 8.28 -21.89 -14.77
C GLU A 28 8.60 -21.91 -13.28
N ASP A 29 9.18 -20.82 -12.74
CA ASP A 29 9.55 -20.72 -11.33
C ASP A 29 8.32 -20.75 -10.40
N LEU A 30 7.23 -20.09 -10.79
CA LEU A 30 5.95 -20.19 -10.09
C LEU A 30 5.43 -21.63 -10.05
N ARG A 31 5.51 -22.37 -11.16
CA ARG A 31 5.11 -23.77 -11.22
C ARG A 31 6.02 -24.67 -10.37
N GLU A 32 7.33 -24.42 -10.36
CA GLU A 32 8.26 -25.14 -9.48
C GLU A 32 7.98 -24.91 -7.99
N MET A 33 7.45 -23.73 -7.64
CA MET A 33 6.97 -23.42 -6.29
C MET A 33 5.59 -24.04 -5.98
N GLY A 34 4.90 -24.62 -6.97
CA GLY A 34 3.55 -25.17 -6.83
C GLY A 34 2.45 -24.12 -6.94
N VAL A 35 2.72 -23.00 -7.60
CA VAL A 35 1.71 -21.97 -7.91
C VAL A 35 1.09 -22.31 -9.27
N ASP A 36 -0.07 -22.94 -9.24
CA ASP A 36 -0.79 -23.34 -10.46
C ASP A 36 -2.02 -22.46 -10.74
N THR A 37 -2.50 -21.73 -9.72
CA THR A 37 -3.71 -20.91 -9.82
C THR A 37 -3.47 -19.43 -9.50
N LEU A 38 -4.38 -18.56 -9.95
CA LEU A 38 -4.40 -17.14 -9.55
C LEU A 38 -4.54 -16.98 -8.03
N GLU A 39 -5.17 -17.94 -7.38
CA GLU A 39 -5.38 -17.95 -5.96
C GLU A 39 -4.09 -18.27 -5.20
N ASP A 40 -3.21 -19.11 -5.74
CA ASP A 40 -1.91 -19.42 -5.14
C ASP A 40 -0.95 -18.22 -5.17
N LEU A 41 -1.08 -17.34 -6.18
CA LEU A 41 -0.29 -16.11 -6.28
C LEU A 41 -0.44 -15.19 -5.06
N LYS A 42 -1.53 -15.29 -4.28
CA LYS A 42 -1.72 -14.48 -3.07
C LYS A 42 -0.75 -14.83 -1.95
N TYR A 43 -0.13 -16.01 -2.01
CA TYR A 43 0.86 -16.47 -1.03
C TYR A 43 2.31 -16.18 -1.43
N VAL A 44 2.54 -15.73 -2.67
CA VAL A 44 3.87 -15.42 -3.21
C VAL A 44 4.37 -14.07 -2.67
N ASN A 45 5.62 -14.03 -2.21
CA ASN A 45 6.27 -12.82 -1.71
C ASN A 45 7.34 -12.29 -2.68
N GLU A 46 7.76 -11.04 -2.45
CA GLU A 46 8.82 -10.40 -3.24
C GLU A 46 10.14 -11.17 -3.16
N ALA A 47 10.39 -11.82 -2.02
CA ALA A 47 11.59 -12.62 -1.78
C ALA A 47 11.64 -13.89 -2.63
N ASP A 48 10.49 -14.41 -3.06
CA ASP A 48 10.38 -15.61 -3.88
C ASP A 48 10.68 -15.24 -5.34
N LEU A 49 10.16 -14.10 -5.79
CA LEU A 49 10.31 -13.60 -7.16
C LEU A 49 11.66 -12.93 -7.46
N LYS A 50 12.49 -12.68 -6.44
CA LYS A 50 13.77 -11.94 -6.59
C LYS A 50 14.78 -12.64 -7.50
N ASN A 51 14.64 -13.96 -7.68
CA ASN A 51 15.55 -14.76 -8.49
C ASN A 51 15.20 -14.71 -9.98
N VAL A 52 13.93 -14.39 -10.30
CA VAL A 52 13.40 -14.44 -11.68
C VAL A 52 13.05 -13.08 -12.25
N MET A 53 12.83 -12.07 -11.41
CA MET A 53 12.53 -10.71 -11.87
C MET A 53 13.14 -9.64 -10.97
N ARG A 54 13.11 -8.39 -11.43
CA ARG A 54 13.61 -7.27 -10.64
C ARG A 54 12.65 -6.94 -9.50
N PRO A 55 13.14 -6.42 -8.35
CA PRO A 55 12.30 -6.03 -7.22
C PRO A 55 11.15 -5.08 -7.59
N PHE A 56 11.39 -4.18 -8.55
CA PHE A 56 10.34 -3.26 -9.03
C PHE A 56 9.17 -4.01 -9.70
N ASP A 57 9.49 -4.99 -10.54
CA ASP A 57 8.52 -5.77 -11.28
C ASP A 57 7.77 -6.74 -10.35
N ALA A 58 8.47 -7.33 -9.37
CA ALA A 58 7.88 -8.17 -8.32
C ALA A 58 6.85 -7.41 -7.46
N ARG A 59 7.19 -6.19 -7.00
CA ARG A 59 6.23 -5.34 -6.26
C ARG A 59 4.99 -5.01 -7.08
N LYS A 60 5.15 -4.80 -8.38
CA LYS A 60 4.03 -4.51 -9.28
C LYS A 60 3.11 -5.73 -9.40
N LEU A 61 3.67 -6.92 -9.60
CA LEU A 61 2.90 -8.17 -9.65
C LEU A 61 2.12 -8.41 -8.36
N ILE A 62 2.78 -8.31 -7.20
CA ILE A 62 2.14 -8.50 -5.89
C ILE A 62 1.03 -7.48 -5.64
N ALA A 63 1.24 -6.21 -6.00
CA ALA A 63 0.21 -5.19 -5.87
C ALA A 63 -1.00 -5.49 -6.75
N SER A 64 -0.79 -5.97 -7.98
CA SER A 64 -1.87 -6.37 -8.89
C SER A 64 -2.64 -7.60 -8.39
N VAL A 65 -1.96 -8.59 -7.79
CA VAL A 65 -2.60 -9.77 -7.17
C VAL A 65 -3.49 -9.34 -5.99
N LYS A 66 -3.00 -8.44 -5.14
CA LYS A 66 -3.78 -7.89 -4.02
C LYS A 66 -5.02 -7.13 -4.52
N ALA A 67 -4.86 -6.31 -5.54
CA ALA A 67 -5.98 -5.57 -6.14
C ALA A 67 -7.03 -6.48 -6.79
N LEU A 68 -6.64 -7.65 -7.33
CA LEU A 68 -7.57 -8.67 -7.79
C LEU A 68 -8.38 -9.24 -6.62
N SER A 69 -7.71 -9.58 -5.51
CA SER A 69 -8.37 -10.13 -4.32
C SER A 69 -9.27 -9.10 -3.61
N GLU A 70 -8.91 -7.81 -3.63
CA GLU A 70 -9.68 -6.73 -3.00
C GLU A 70 -10.90 -6.29 -3.82
N ASN A 71 -10.92 -6.53 -5.13
CA ASN A 71 -12.11 -6.26 -5.96
C ASN A 71 -13.30 -7.17 -5.62
N ASP A 72 -13.07 -8.29 -4.93
CA ASP A 72 -14.15 -9.10 -4.34
C ASP A 72 -14.74 -8.48 -3.06
N ALA A 73 -14.06 -7.48 -2.47
CA ALA A 73 -14.40 -6.85 -1.21
C ALA A 73 -14.74 -5.35 -1.30
N SER A 74 -14.96 -4.79 -2.50
CA SER A 74 -15.30 -3.36 -2.63
C SER A 74 -16.79 -3.07 -2.38
N GLY A 75 -17.20 -3.29 -1.14
CA GLY A 75 -18.29 -2.59 -0.47
C GLY A 75 -17.92 -2.57 1.00
N ILE A 76 -17.01 -1.69 1.43
CA ILE A 76 -17.31 -0.47 2.19
C ILE A 76 -15.99 0.33 2.29
N PRO A 77 -15.94 1.62 1.92
CA PRO A 77 -14.89 2.51 2.40
C PRO A 77 -15.25 2.96 3.82
N ASP A 78 -14.55 2.47 4.85
CA ASP A 78 -14.61 3.10 6.18
C ASP A 78 -13.40 4.06 6.30
N PRO A 79 -13.62 5.39 6.39
CA PRO A 79 -12.56 6.34 6.68
C PRO A 79 -12.11 6.16 8.13
N PRO A 80 -10.81 6.29 8.45
CA PRO A 80 -10.34 6.08 9.82
C PRO A 80 -10.90 7.16 10.75
N PRO A 81 -11.52 6.80 11.91
CA PRO A 81 -11.75 7.77 12.96
C PRO A 81 -10.40 8.07 13.64
N ARG A 82 -9.82 9.20 13.24
CA ARG A 82 -8.98 10.12 14.03
C ARG A 82 -8.44 9.55 15.36
N ALA A 83 -7.18 9.14 15.37
CA ALA A 83 -6.37 9.02 16.58
C ALA A 83 -5.03 9.73 16.36
N GLU A 84 -5.04 11.06 16.33
CA GLU A 84 -3.83 11.87 16.47
C GLU A 84 -3.81 12.43 17.90
N PRO A 85 -2.89 11.97 18.77
CA PRO A 85 -2.86 12.34 20.18
C PRO A 85 -1.80 13.41 20.45
N GLU A 86 -2.10 14.71 20.32
CA GLU A 86 -1.24 15.76 20.89
C GLU A 86 -2.04 16.95 21.44
N ILE A 87 -2.38 16.86 22.73
CA ILE A 87 -2.63 18.05 23.57
C ILE A 87 -1.72 17.97 24.79
N PRO A 88 -0.58 18.69 24.82
CA PRO A 88 -0.01 19.14 26.07
C PRO A 88 -0.65 20.48 26.45
N ILE A 89 -1.86 20.44 27.03
CA ILE A 89 -2.39 21.59 27.77
C ILE A 89 -1.69 21.59 29.14
N ALA A 90 -0.51 22.20 29.20
CA ALA A 90 0.13 22.59 30.45
C ALA A 90 0.44 24.08 30.38
N THR A 91 -0.56 24.91 30.67
CA THR A 91 -0.40 26.34 30.90
C THR A 91 0.27 26.52 32.27
N PRO A 92 1.50 27.05 32.39
CA PRO A 92 1.96 27.53 33.67
C PRO A 92 1.27 28.88 33.95
N ARG A 93 0.19 28.82 34.73
CA ARG A 93 -0.25 29.95 35.56
C ARG A 93 0.95 30.42 36.39
N ARG A 94 1.49 31.61 36.16
CA ARG A 94 2.08 32.42 37.24
C ARG A 94 2.36 33.88 36.86
N MET A 95 1.78 34.73 37.73
CA MET A 95 2.35 35.96 38.30
C MET A 95 2.32 37.25 37.46
N MET A 96 1.26 38.02 37.75
CA MET A 96 1.25 39.46 37.98
C MET A 96 2.59 40.19 37.82
N ARG A 97 2.65 41.16 36.91
CA ARG A 97 3.42 42.38 37.13
C ARG A 97 2.69 43.57 36.55
N SER A 98 2.21 44.41 37.47
CA SER A 98 1.59 45.70 37.25
C SER A 98 2.54 46.64 36.50
N GLU A 99 2.06 47.34 35.49
CA GLU A 99 2.52 48.70 35.20
C GLU A 99 1.35 49.62 34.85
N ARG A 100 1.00 50.46 35.85
CA ARG A 100 0.24 51.69 35.69
C ARG A 100 1.16 52.74 35.04
N LYS A 101 0.79 53.38 33.93
CA LYS A 101 0.87 54.85 33.78
C LYS A 101 0.33 55.34 32.42
N LYS A 102 -0.66 56.25 32.51
CA LYS A 102 -0.85 57.55 31.82
C LYS A 102 -0.49 57.61 30.33
N LYS A 103 -1.39 58.10 29.46
CA LYS A 103 -1.67 59.52 29.11
C LYS A 103 -1.99 59.42 27.60
N SER A 104 -2.88 60.12 26.92
CA SER A 104 -3.55 61.40 27.12
C SER A 104 -4.75 61.43 26.17
N HIS A 105 -5.73 62.23 26.57
CA HIS A 105 -6.87 62.75 25.83
C HIS A 105 -6.50 63.41 24.49
N SER A 106 -7.35 63.25 23.46
CA SER A 106 -7.87 64.26 22.50
C SER A 106 -8.64 63.48 21.42
N GLY A 107 -9.93 63.67 21.14
CA GLY A 107 -10.60 64.95 20.82
C GLY A 107 -10.03 65.42 19.47
N GLU A 108 -10.73 65.39 18.35
CA GLU A 108 -12.15 65.57 18.00
C GLU A 108 -12.58 64.61 16.87
#